data_AF-A0A5S3VTJ3-F1
#
_entry.id   AF-A0A5S3VTJ3-F1
#
_cell.length_a   1.000
_cell.length_b   1.000
_cell.length_c   1.000
_cell.angle_alpha   90.00
_cell.angle_beta   90.00
_cell.angle_gamma   90.00
#
_symmetry.space_group_name_H-M   'P 1'
#
loop_
_entity.id
_entity.type
_entity.pdbx_description
1 polymer ?
#
loop_
_entity_poly.entity_id
_entity_poly.type
_entity_poly.pdbx_seq_one_letter_code
_entity_poly.pdbx_strand_id
1 'polypeptide(L)'
;AKEYTLLSRSMSDQLNGSARVRISQGDPVVYWVEAPQAPGYWVRVPLSGLSETKMEFLVFYLSSIGFLSVLGGWLFARHLNKPLKSLQIAASRVGVGDFSTRLVEEGS
;
A
#
# COMPACT_ATOMS: atom_id res chain seq x y z
N ALA A 1 -14.73 21.44 15.79
CA ALA A 1 -14.10 20.39 16.64
C ALA A 1 -15.19 19.44 17.11
N LYS A 2 -14.96 18.12 17.01
CA LYS A 2 -15.92 17.10 17.44
C LYS A 2 -15.51 16.57 18.81
N GLU A 3 -16.49 16.38 19.70
CA GLU A 3 -16.27 15.82 21.02
C GLU A 3 -16.23 14.29 20.94
N TYR A 4 -15.23 13.68 21.60
CA TYR A 4 -15.04 12.23 21.58
C TYR A 4 -15.27 11.69 23.00
N THR A 5 -16.44 11.10 23.23
CA THR A 5 -16.88 10.65 24.56
C THR A 5 -15.98 9.55 25.15
N LEU A 6 -15.48 8.62 24.34
CA LEU A 6 -14.59 7.55 24.80
C LEU A 6 -13.23 8.08 25.26
N LEU A 7 -12.65 9.01 24.50
CA LEU A 7 -11.38 9.66 24.86
C LEU A 7 -11.54 10.54 26.10
N SER A 8 -12.64 11.27 26.20
CA SER A 8 -12.95 12.12 27.36
C SER A 8 -13.10 11.29 28.64
N ARG A 9 -13.73 10.11 28.56
CA ARG A 9 -13.85 9.18 29.69
C ARG A 9 -12.49 8.64 30.15
N SER A 10 -11.67 8.15 29.22
CA SER A 10 -10.33 7.65 29.52
C SER A 10 -9.43 8.72 30.16
N MET A 11 -9.50 9.96 29.66
CA MET A 11 -8.77 11.10 30.23
C MET A 11 -9.30 11.50 31.61
N SER A 12 -10.62 11.41 31.83
CA SER A 12 -11.22 11.73 33.12
C SER A 12 -10.80 10.74 34.21
N ASP A 13 -10.70 9.45 33.86
CA ASP A 13 -10.22 8.39 34.76
C ASP A 13 -8.73 8.57 35.10
N GLN A 14 -7.90 9.04 34.15
CA GLN A 14 -6.47 9.30 34.36
C GLN A 14 -6.18 10.59 35.13
N LEU A 15 -7.03 11.61 34.98
CA LEU A 15 -6.86 12.91 35.63
C LEU A 15 -7.64 13.05 36.95
N ASN A 16 -8.30 11.98 37.43
CA ASN A 16 -9.14 11.97 38.63
C ASN A 16 -10.17 13.14 38.67
N GLY A 17 -10.75 13.50 37.51
CA GLY A 17 -11.71 14.60 37.40
C GLY A 17 -12.28 14.75 36.00
N SER A 18 -13.37 15.51 35.83
CA SER A 18 -14.04 15.65 34.53
C SER A 18 -13.15 16.35 33.50
N ALA A 19 -12.61 15.59 32.55
CA ALA A 19 -11.80 16.10 31.46
C ALA A 19 -12.59 16.04 30.15
N ARG A 20 -12.62 17.16 29.41
CA ARG A 20 -13.26 17.22 28.09
C ARG A 20 -12.21 17.19 27.00
N VAL A 21 -12.35 16.27 26.06
CA VAL A 21 -11.44 16.11 24.92
C VAL A 21 -12.18 16.44 23.63
N ARG A 22 -11.68 17.45 22.92
CA ARG A 22 -12.18 17.83 21.59
C ARG A 22 -11.07 17.59 20.57
N ILE A 23 -11.42 16.98 19.44
CA ILE A 23 -10.48 16.84 18.33
C ILE A 23 -10.87 17.84 17.25
N SER A 24 -9.89 18.64 16.82
CA SER A 24 -10.00 19.41 15.59
C SER A 24 -9.26 18.65 14.49
N GLN A 25 -10.00 18.21 13.48
CA GLN A 25 -9.41 17.71 12.24
C GLN A 25 -8.92 18.93 11.44
N GLY A 26 -7.72 19.40 11.78
CA GLY A 26 -6.92 20.28 10.94
C GLY A 26 -5.61 19.57 10.61
N ASP A 27 -4.77 20.19 9.77
CA ASP A 27 -3.41 19.72 9.52
C ASP A 27 -2.43 20.62 10.30
N PRO A 28 -1.79 20.15 11.39
CA PRO A 28 -1.83 18.81 11.97
C PRO A 28 -3.07 18.57 12.85
N VAL A 29 -3.42 17.30 13.09
CA VAL A 29 -4.53 16.93 13.99
C VAL A 29 -4.20 17.41 15.41
N VAL A 30 -5.11 18.17 16.01
CA VAL A 30 -4.91 18.77 17.34
C VAL A 30 -5.91 18.18 18.33
N TYR A 31 -5.39 17.64 19.44
CA TYR A 31 -6.18 17.38 20.65
C TYR A 31 -6.27 18.65 21.49
N TRP A 32 -7.50 19.03 21.82
CA TRP A 32 -7.82 20.05 22.81
C TRP A 32 -8.28 19.36 24.08
N VAL A 33 -7.52 19.54 25.16
CA VAL A 33 -7.80 18.94 26.47
C VAL A 33 -8.08 20.04 27.47
N GLU A 34 -9.23 19.98 28.12
CA GLU A 34 -9.52 20.79 29.31
C GLU A 34 -9.30 19.92 30.54
N ALA A 35 -8.30 20.28 31.35
CA ALA A 35 -7.95 19.53 32.56
C ALA A 35 -8.82 19.98 33.75
N PRO A 36 -9.22 19.07 34.64
CA PRO A 36 -10.04 19.40 35.81
C PRO A 36 -9.31 20.32 36.82
N GLN A 37 -7.97 20.35 36.79
CA GLN A 37 -7.15 21.21 37.64
C GLN A 37 -7.05 22.68 37.16
N ALA A 38 -7.48 22.96 35.93
CA ALA A 38 -7.44 24.30 35.32
C ALA A 38 -8.71 24.56 34.50
N PRO A 39 -9.88 24.70 35.17
CA PRO A 39 -11.14 24.94 34.48
C PRO A 39 -11.08 26.23 33.66
N GLY A 40 -11.45 26.15 32.37
CA GLY A 40 -11.43 27.28 31.44
C GLY A 40 -10.17 27.41 30.56
N TYR A 41 -9.12 26.62 30.82
CA TYR A 41 -7.91 26.59 29.97
C TYR A 41 -7.88 25.35 29.06
N TRP A 42 -7.56 25.57 27.79
CA TRP A 42 -7.48 24.54 26.77
C TRP A 42 -6.03 24.26 26.40
N VAL A 43 -5.57 23.03 26.63
CA VAL A 43 -4.23 22.57 26.25
C VAL A 43 -4.25 22.03 24.83
N ARG A 44 -3.37 22.55 23.98
CA ARG A 44 -3.18 22.13 22.59
C ARG A 44 -2.08 21.06 22.50
N VAL A 45 -2.43 19.83 22.15
CA VAL A 45 -1.45 18.75 21.90
C VAL A 45 -1.46 18.40 20.41
N PRO A 46 -0.46 18.83 19.63
CA PRO A 46 -0.35 18.47 18.23
C PRO A 46 0.08 17.01 18.09
N LEU A 47 -0.67 16.24 17.30
CA LEU A 47 -0.27 14.89 16.91
C LEU A 47 0.58 14.96 15.64
N SER A 48 1.87 15.13 15.82
CA SER A 48 2.84 14.88 14.75
C SER A 48 3.05 13.36 14.61
N GLY A 49 2.81 12.79 13.43
CA GLY A 49 3.22 11.42 13.08
C GLY A 49 2.12 10.40 12.80
N LEU A 50 0.83 10.70 13.07
CA LEU A 50 -0.26 9.76 12.77
C LEU A 50 -0.78 9.84 11.33
N SER A 51 -0.60 10.96 10.63
CA SER A 51 -1.21 11.20 9.30
C SER A 51 -0.23 11.07 8.13
N GLU A 52 0.95 11.66 8.23
CA GLU A 52 1.89 11.76 7.10
C GLU A 52 2.53 10.40 6.75
N THR A 53 3.05 9.67 7.74
CA THR A 53 3.79 8.43 7.49
C THR A 53 2.94 7.34 6.83
N LYS A 54 1.66 7.19 7.24
CA LYS A 54 0.81 6.10 6.74
C LYS A 54 0.35 6.25 5.29
N MET A 55 0.21 7.49 4.81
CA MET A 55 -0.27 7.74 3.44
C MET A 55 0.80 7.41 2.41
N GLU A 56 2.04 7.83 2.66
CA GLU A 56 3.17 7.55 1.75
C GLU A 56 3.44 6.04 1.62
N PHE A 57 3.47 5.31 2.75
CA PHE A 57 3.63 3.86 2.73
C PHE A 57 2.51 3.15 1.95
N LEU A 58 1.26 3.59 2.09
CA LEU A 58 0.13 2.99 1.39
C LEU A 58 0.22 3.19 -0.13
N VAL A 59 0.53 4.41 -0.57
CA VAL A 59 0.67 4.74 -2.00
C VAL A 59 1.83 3.95 -2.61
N PHE A 60 2.97 3.88 -1.93
CA PHE A 60 4.11 3.09 -2.36
C PHE A 60 3.77 1.59 -2.48
N TYR A 61 3.05 1.04 -1.50
CA TYR A 61 2.64 -0.36 -1.50
C TYR A 61 1.71 -0.70 -2.68
N LEU A 62 0.67 0.12 -2.90
CA LEU A 62 -0.28 -0.06 -4.00
C LEU A 62 0.40 0.08 -5.37
N SER A 63 1.27 1.08 -5.52
CA SER A 63 2.03 1.28 -6.76
C SER A 63 2.97 0.11 -7.04
N SER A 64 3.63 -0.42 -6.00
CA SER A 64 4.54 -1.56 -6.14
C SER A 64 3.81 -2.81 -6.62
N ILE A 65 2.65 -3.14 -6.04
CA ILE A 65 1.87 -4.30 -6.47
C ILE A 65 1.36 -4.13 -7.91
N GLY A 66 0.86 -2.94 -8.26
CA GLY A 66 0.43 -2.65 -9.63
C GLY A 66 1.57 -2.80 -10.64
N PHE A 67 2.73 -2.25 -10.32
CA PHE A 67 3.93 -2.32 -11.15
C PHE A 67 4.43 -3.77 -11.33
N LEU A 68 4.54 -4.53 -10.23
CA LEU A 68 4.95 -5.93 -10.27
C LEU A 68 3.95 -6.81 -11.05
N SER A 69 2.64 -6.51 -10.94
CA SER A 69 1.61 -7.25 -11.67
C SER A 69 1.76 -7.09 -13.19
N VAL A 70 1.97 -5.85 -13.67
CA VAL A 70 2.16 -5.57 -15.10
C VAL A 70 3.47 -6.16 -15.61
N LEU A 71 4.56 -5.99 -14.86
CA LEU A 71 5.86 -6.58 -15.22
C LEU A 71 5.80 -8.10 -15.26
N GLY A 72 5.19 -8.73 -14.25
CA GLY A 72 4.98 -10.17 -14.20
C GLY A 72 4.18 -10.63 -15.41
N GLY A 73 3.02 -10.03 -15.67
CA GLY A 73 2.19 -10.37 -16.82
C GLY A 73 2.92 -10.24 -18.16
N TRP A 74 3.71 -9.17 -18.33
CA TRP A 74 4.52 -8.97 -19.54
C TRP A 74 5.63 -10.01 -19.69
N LEU A 75 6.35 -10.33 -18.61
CA LEU A 75 7.40 -11.35 -18.61
C LEU A 75 6.84 -12.75 -18.86
N PHE A 76 5.72 -13.11 -18.22
CA PHE A 76 5.02 -14.38 -18.46
C PHE A 76 4.54 -14.49 -19.92
N ALA A 77 3.91 -13.44 -20.46
CA ALA A 77 3.50 -13.41 -21.86
C ALA A 77 4.70 -13.56 -22.82
N ARG A 78 5.82 -12.89 -22.53
CA ARG A 78 7.05 -13.02 -23.33
C ARG A 78 7.68 -14.40 -23.23
N HIS A 79 7.67 -15.02 -22.06
CA HIS A 79 8.22 -16.35 -21.85
C HIS A 79 7.41 -17.40 -22.63
N LEU A 80 6.07 -17.33 -22.60
CA LEU A 80 5.19 -18.24 -23.33
C LEU A 80 5.19 -18.02 -24.85
N ASN A 81 5.37 -16.77 -25.31
CA ASN A 81 5.42 -16.47 -26.74
C ASN A 81 6.76 -16.82 -27.41
N LYS A 82 7.84 -17.04 -26.65
CA LYS A 82 9.13 -17.51 -27.19
C LYS A 82 9.08 -18.92 -27.81
N PRO A 83 8.53 -19.96 -27.15
CA PRO A 83 8.42 -21.30 -27.73
C PRO A 83 7.38 -21.41 -28.86
N LEU A 84 6.33 -20.57 -28.86
CA LEU A 84 5.39 -20.51 -29.99
C LEU A 84 6.08 -19.98 -31.26
N LYS A 85 7.01 -19.04 -31.11
CA LYS A 85 7.79 -18.50 -32.23
C LYS A 85 8.74 -19.55 -32.84
N SER A 86 9.33 -20.42 -32.04
CA SER A 86 10.20 -21.49 -32.57
C SER A 86 9.39 -22.56 -33.33
N LEU A 87 8.19 -22.90 -32.85
CA LEU A 87 7.29 -23.82 -33.55
C LEU A 87 6.77 -23.23 -34.87
N GLN A 88 6.42 -21.94 -34.90
CA GLN A 88 6.01 -21.27 -36.13
C GLN A 88 7.14 -21.23 -37.17
N ILE A 89 8.39 -20.99 -36.74
CA ILE A 89 9.57 -21.03 -37.62
C ILE A 89 9.84 -22.46 -38.10
N ALA A 90 9.68 -23.47 -37.25
CA ALA A 90 9.84 -24.87 -37.63
C ALA A 90 8.78 -25.32 -38.65
N ALA A 91 7.51 -24.98 -38.44
CA ALA A 91 6.43 -25.27 -39.39
C ALA A 91 6.63 -24.55 -40.73
N SER A 92 7.08 -23.29 -40.70
CA SER A 92 7.45 -22.54 -41.92
C SER A 92 8.65 -23.17 -42.65
N ARG A 93 9.58 -23.82 -41.95
CA ARG A 93 10.77 -24.46 -42.54
C ARG A 93 10.45 -25.83 -43.13
N VAL A 94 9.56 -26.60 -42.49
CA VAL A 94 9.04 -27.88 -43.02
C VAL A 94 8.20 -27.66 -44.28
N GLY A 95 7.47 -26.54 -44.38
CA GLY A 95 6.70 -26.17 -45.58
C GLY A 95 7.54 -25.85 -46.83
N VAL A 96 8.84 -25.55 -46.68
CA VAL A 96 9.76 -25.22 -47.77
C VAL A 96 10.61 -26.42 -48.21
N GLY A 97 10.46 -27.58 -47.56
CA GLY A 97 11.09 -28.83 -48.00
C GLY A 97 12.56 -29.01 -47.59
N ASP A 98 13.04 -28.32 -46.54
CA ASP A 98 14.39 -28.51 -46.01
C ASP A 98 14.38 -29.46 -44.79
N PHE A 99 14.80 -30.71 -45.00
CA PHE A 99 14.92 -31.77 -43.99
C PHE A 99 16.36 -31.99 -43.50
N SER A 100 17.24 -31.00 -43.65
CA SER A 100 18.68 -31.19 -43.40
C SER A 100 19.16 -30.97 -41.95
N THR A 101 18.28 -30.77 -40.96
CA THR A 101 18.72 -30.69 -39.56
C THR A 101 17.81 -31.49 -38.65
N ARG A 102 18.16 -32.76 -38.44
CA ARG A 102 17.67 -33.53 -37.27
C ARG A 102 18.05 -32.72 -36.02
N LEU A 103 17.04 -32.31 -35.27
CA LEU A 103 17.24 -31.82 -33.92
C LEU A 103 17.67 -33.02 -33.07
N VAL A 104 18.87 -32.95 -32.49
CA VAL A 104 19.30 -33.87 -31.43
C VAL A 104 18.34 -33.68 -30.26
N GLU A 105 17.68 -34.77 -29.85
CA GLU A 105 16.98 -34.83 -28.58
C GLU A 105 17.99 -34.68 -27.45
N GLU A 106 18.04 -33.52 -26.81
CA GLU A 106 18.57 -33.43 -25.44
C GLU A 106 17.44 -33.78 -24.48
N GLY A 107 17.39 -35.06 -24.14
CA GLY A 107 16.72 -35.54 -22.93
C GLY A 107 17.72 -35.68 -21.79
N SER A 108 17.64 -34.78 -20.81
CA SER A 108 17.45 -35.07 -19.38
C SER A 108 17.43 -33.79 -18.57
#